data_AF-A0A9P6NP93-F1
#
_entry.id   AF-A0A9P6NP93-F1
#
_cell.length_a   1.000
_cell.length_b   1.000
_cell.length_c   1.000
_cell.angle_alpha   90.00
_cell.angle_beta   90.00
_cell.angle_gamma   90.00
#
_symmetry.space_group_name_H-M   'P 1'
#
loop_
_entity.id
_entity.type
_entity.pdbx_description
1 polymer ?
#
loop_
_entity_poly.entity_id
_entity_poly.type
_entity_poly.pdbx_seq_one_letter_code
_entity_poly.pdbx_strand_id
1 'polypeptide(L)' 'PQAGCIIPLSPAKDKALMEMVNEGLAKGTIRRPKSPWEAPVLFTGKKDGKLCPCFDYQKLNAMMVK' A
#
# COMPACT_ATOMS: atom_id res chain seq x y z
N PRO A 1 2.41 2.73 -18.05
CA PRO A 1 1.99 3.49 -16.84
C PRO A 1 0.58 3.07 -16.45
N GLN A 2 0.45 2.29 -15.38
CA GLN A 2 -0.86 2.00 -14.82
C GLN A 2 -1.13 3.05 -13.76
N ALA A 3 -1.94 4.06 -14.11
CA ALA A 3 -2.50 4.95 -13.12
C ALA A 3 -3.32 4.10 -12.15
N GLY A 4 -2.90 4.05 -10.89
CA GLY A 4 -3.65 3.35 -9.86
C GLY A 4 -4.98 4.04 -9.67
N CYS A 5 -6.06 3.27 -9.48
CA CYS A 5 -7.28 3.85 -8.92
C CYS A 5 -6.98 4.13 -7.44
N ILE A 6 -6.98 5.40 -7.03
CA ILE A 6 -6.87 5.76 -5.62
C ILE A 6 -8.17 5.33 -4.96
N ILE A 7 -8.08 4.38 -4.03
CA ILE A 7 -9.23 3.90 -3.27
C ILE A 7 -9.51 4.90 -2.15
N PRO A 8 -10.74 5.44 -2.01
CA PRO A 8 -11.09 6.27 -0.88
C PRO A 8 -10.95 5.50 0.43
N LEU A 9 -10.20 6.06 1.38
CA LEU A 9 -10.00 5.47 2.69
C LEU A 9 -10.82 6.21 3.74
N SER A 10 -11.17 5.52 4.83
CA SER A 10 -11.74 6.18 6.01
C SER A 10 -10.63 6.88 6.81
N PRO A 11 -10.95 7.89 7.64
CA PRO A 11 -9.94 8.63 8.39
C PRO A 11 -8.99 7.75 9.23
N ALA A 12 -9.50 6.66 9.80
CA ALA A 12 -8.70 5.71 10.57
C ALA A 12 -7.69 4.93 9.69
N LYS A 13 -8.10 4.57 8.46
CA LYS A 13 -7.23 3.88 7.50
C LYS A 13 -6.18 4.84 6.93
N ASP A 14 -6.55 6.09 6.66
CA ASP A 14 -5.60 7.12 6.23
C ASP A 14 -4.52 7.37 7.27
N LYS A 15 -4.91 7.48 8.56
CA LYS A 15 -3.93 7.63 9.64
C LYS A 15 -2.97 6.45 9.70
N ALA A 16 -3.49 5.23 9.64
CA ALA A 16 -2.67 4.01 9.63
C ALA A 16 -1.74 3.94 8.40
N LEU A 17 -2.20 4.43 7.24
CA LEU A 17 -1.39 4.53 6.03
C LEU A 17 -0.21 5.49 6.24
N MET A 18 -0.48 6.68 6.75
CA MET A 18 0.54 7.70 6.99
C MET A 18 1.57 7.24 8.02
N GLU A 19 1.13 6.59 9.10
CA GLU A 19 2.02 5.99 10.10
C GLU A 19 2.95 4.94 9.45
N MET A 20 2.40 4.00 8.67
CA MET A 20 3.21 3.00 7.94
C MET A 20 4.22 3.67 7.00
N VAL A 21 3.80 4.69 6.22
CA VAL A 21 4.68 5.38 5.28
C VAL A 21 5.82 6.06 6.02
N ASN A 22 5.53 6.79 7.10
CA ASN A 22 6.54 7.49 7.88
C ASN A 22 7.53 6.53 8.56
N GLU A 23 7.03 5.45 9.17
CA GLU A 23 7.89 4.41 9.74
C GLU A 23 8.77 3.75 8.67
N GLY A 24 8.18 3.45 7.50
CA GLY A 24 8.90 2.81 6.41
C GLY A 24 10.01 3.69 5.84
N LEU A 25 9.75 5.00 5.72
CA LEU A 25 10.74 6.00 5.31
C LEU A 25 11.85 6.14 6.35
N ALA A 26 11.50 6.22 7.64
CA ALA A 26 12.48 6.32 8.74
C ALA A 26 13.38 5.07 8.82
N LYS A 27 12.82 3.88 8.59
CA LYS A 27 13.57 2.62 8.54
C LYS A 27 14.34 2.41 7.24
N GLY A 28 14.09 3.23 6.21
CA GLY A 28 14.69 3.07 4.87
C GLY A 28 14.14 1.88 4.06
N THR A 29 13.06 1.25 4.53
CA THR A 29 12.41 0.10 3.85
C THR A 29 11.62 0.50 2.61
N ILE A 30 11.10 1.73 2.56
CA ILE A 30 10.45 2.31 1.39
C ILE A 30 11.15 3.61 1.00
N ARG A 31 10.98 4.00 -0.27
CA ARG A 31 11.47 5.28 -0.80
C ARG A 31 10.48 5.83 -1.82
N ARG A 32 10.59 7.12 -2.11
CA ARG A 32 9.81 7.74 -3.19
C ARG A 32 10.04 6.97 -4.50
N PRO A 33 8.99 6.46 -5.16
CA PRO A 33 9.14 5.68 -6.37
C PRO A 33 9.54 6.58 -7.55
N LYS A 34 10.29 6.00 -8.50
CA LYS A 34 10.48 6.55 -9.87
C LYS A 34 9.73 5.72 -10.92
N SER A 35 8.97 4.73 -10.47
CA SER A 35 8.31 3.74 -11.31
C SER A 35 7.01 4.31 -11.88
N PRO A 36 6.66 4.02 -13.15
CA PRO A 36 5.34 4.34 -13.71
C PRO A 36 4.23 3.38 -13.24
N TRP A 37 4.54 2.50 -12.28
CA TRP A 37 3.63 1.50 -11.73
C TRP A 37 3.15 1.92 -10.35
N GLU A 38 1.84 1.83 -10.16
CA GLU A 38 1.16 2.07 -8.90
C GLU A 38 0.31 0.85 -8.54
N ALA A 39 0.22 0.55 -7.25
CA ALA A 39 -0.62 -0.50 -6.72
C ALA A 39 -1.50 0.08 -5.60
N PRO A 40 -2.81 -0.24 -5.58
CA PRO A 40 -3.67 0.24 -4.51
C PRO A 40 -3.33 -0.42 -3.18
N VAL A 41 -3.54 0.32 -2.09
CA VAL A 41 -3.41 -0.19 -0.72
C VAL A 41 -4.78 -0.54 -0.18
N LEU A 42 -4.91 -1.76 0.31
CA LEU A 42 -6.05 -2.27 1.04
C LEU A 42 -5.70 -2.37 2.52
N PHE A 43 -6.70 -2.30 3.38
CA PHE A 43 -6.52 -2.50 4.82
C PHE A 43 -7.30 -3.71 5.29
N THR A 44 -6.61 -4.61 5.97
CA THR A 44 -7.19 -5.80 6.61
C THR A 44 -7.14 -5.64 8.13
N GLY A 45 -8.18 -6.10 8.81
CA GLY A 45 -8.19 -6.15 10.27
C GLY A 45 -7.45 -7.40 10.75
N LYS A 46 -6.48 -7.24 11.64
CA LYS A 46 -5.90 -8.36 12.40
C LYS A 46 -6.82 -8.76 13.55
N LYS A 47 -6.61 -9.97 14.09
CA LYS A 47 -7.31 -10.48 15.28
C LYS A 47 -7.20 -9.52 16.47
N ASP A 48 -6.07 -8.84 16.59
CA ASP A 48 -5.78 -7.89 17.67
C ASP A 48 -6.42 -6.50 17.45
N GLY A 49 -7.30 -6.35 16.45
CA GLY A 49 -7.96 -5.08 16.10
C GLY A 49 -7.06 -4.09 15.34
N LYS A 50 -5.75 -4.37 15.20
CA LYS A 50 -4.83 -3.53 14.43
C LYS A 50 -5.13 -3.62 12.93
N LEU A 51 -5.05 -2.48 12.25
CA LEU A 51 -5.10 -2.41 10.80
C LEU A 51 -3.74 -2.79 10.18
N CYS A 52 -3.76 -3.71 9.22
CA CYS A 52 -2.59 -4.04 8.42
C CYS A 52 -2.79 -3.66 6.96
N PRO A 53 -1.88 -2.82 6.41
CA PRO A 53 -1.87 -2.48 5.00
C PRO A 53 -1.47 -3.72 4.19
N CYS A 54 -2.18 -3.93 3.08
CA CYS A 54 -1.96 -4.97 2.10
C CYS A 54 -1.93 -4.32 0.73
N PHE A 55 -0.85 -4.51 -0.01
CA PHE A 55 -0.72 -3.97 -1.36
C PHE A 55 -1.31 -4.95 -2.36
N ASP A 56 -2.23 -4.49 -3.20
CA ASP A 56 -2.81 -5.33 -4.23
C ASP A 56 -1.86 -5.44 -5.44
N TYR A 57 -1.05 -6.49 -5.43
CA TYR A 57 -0.12 -6.81 -6.50
C TYR A 57 -0.73 -7.69 -7.59
N GLN A 58 -2.03 -7.96 -7.63
CA GLN A 58 -2.62 -8.91 -8.59
C GLN A 58 -2.23 -8.61 -10.03
N LYS A 59 -2.31 -7.34 -10.44
CA LYS A 59 -1.94 -6.91 -11.79
C LYS A 59 -0.44 -7.09 -12.07
N LEU A 60 0.39 -6.78 -11.08
CA LEU A 60 1.84 -6.98 -11.18
C LEU A 60 2.17 -8.47 -11.32
N ASN A 61 1.55 -9.30 -10.49
CA ASN A 61 1.76 -10.75 -10.48
C ASN A 61 1.30 -11.39 -11.79
N ALA A 62 0.17 -10.96 -12.36
CA ALA A 62 -0.31 -11.47 -13.65
C ALA A 62 0.65 -11.21 -14.82
N MET A 63 1.51 -10.19 -14.72
CA MET A 63 2.53 -9.93 -15.75
C MET A 63 3.87 -10.60 -15.47
N MET A 64 4.19 -10.87 -14.20
CA MET A 64 5.48 -11.45 -13.81
C MET A 64 5.44 -12.98 -13.71
N VAL A 65 4.28 -13.57 -13.43
CA VAL A 65 4.07 -15.02 -13.45
C VAL A 65 3.97 -15.44 -14.92
N LYS A 66 4.86 -16.34 -15.34
CA LYS A 66 4.97 -16.87 -16.71
C LYS A 66 4.13 -18.12 -16.87
#